data_AF-A0A3Q8V138-F1
#
_entry.id   AF-A0A3Q8V138-F1
#
_cell.length_a   1.000
_cell.length_b   1.000
_cell.length_c   1.000
_cell.angle_alpha   90.00
_cell.angle_beta   90.00
_cell.angle_gamma   90.00
#
_symmetry.space_group_name_H-M   'P 1'
#
loop_
_entity.id
_entity.type
_entity.pdbx_description
1 polymer ?
#
loop_
_entity_poly.entity_id
_entity_poly.type
_entity_poly.pdbx_seq_one_letter_code
_entity_poly.pdbx_strand_id
1 'polypeptide(L)'
;MTFDTKNLDEVREPALEALLRLVGGDARLEWRGVYTTDGTEGPTGIGPVCPDPDHEPGDGDLYTCCPELAIEVESVELADYLVALLNADGERSVE
;
A
#
# COMPACT_ATOMS: atom_id res chain seq x y z
N MET A 1 1.01 -29.57 -10.94
CA MET A 1 0.42 -28.36 -11.53
C MET A 1 1.55 -27.37 -11.72
N THR A 2 2.00 -27.17 -12.94
CA THR A 2 2.93 -26.11 -13.29
C THR A 2 2.10 -24.84 -13.42
N PHE A 3 2.24 -23.91 -12.49
CA PHE A 3 1.69 -22.57 -12.66
C PHE A 3 2.42 -21.96 -13.85
N ASP A 4 1.67 -21.56 -14.87
CA ASP A 4 2.19 -20.82 -16.01
C ASP A 4 2.65 -19.47 -15.47
N THR A 5 3.93 -19.37 -15.12
CA THR A 5 4.59 -18.14 -14.71
C THR A 5 4.69 -17.26 -15.95
N LYS A 6 3.58 -16.67 -16.41
CA LYS A 6 3.67 -15.32 -16.95
C LYS A 6 4.59 -14.56 -16.02
N ASN A 7 5.66 -13.97 -16.58
CA ASN A 7 6.68 -13.33 -15.78
C ASN A 7 5.96 -12.38 -14.81
N LEU A 8 6.09 -12.63 -13.49
CA LEU A 8 5.36 -11.85 -12.48
C LEU A 8 5.60 -10.35 -12.68
N ASP A 9 6.77 -9.97 -13.21
CA ASP A 9 7.06 -8.59 -13.59
C ASP A 9 6.10 -8.03 -14.66
N GLU A 10 5.74 -8.82 -15.69
CA GLU A 10 4.85 -8.39 -16.80
C GLU A 10 3.43 -8.05 -16.32
N VAL A 11 2.98 -8.66 -15.23
CA VAL A 11 1.66 -8.36 -14.63
C VAL A 11 1.74 -7.31 -13.53
N ARG A 12 2.90 -7.19 -12.86
CA ARG A 12 3.06 -6.32 -11.70
C ARG A 12 3.26 -4.87 -12.08
N GLU A 13 4.02 -4.58 -13.14
CA GLU A 13 4.23 -3.20 -13.60
C GLU A 13 2.92 -2.51 -14.03
N PRO A 14 2.05 -3.10 -14.88
CA PRO A 14 0.78 -2.48 -15.23
C PRO A 14 -0.18 -2.36 -14.04
N ALA A 15 -0.13 -3.30 -13.10
CA ALA A 15 -0.95 -3.25 -11.89
C ALA A 15 -0.51 -2.10 -10.97
N LEU A 16 0.79 -1.89 -10.80
CA LEU A 16 1.34 -0.75 -10.07
C LEU A 16 0.94 0.58 -10.72
N GLU A 17 1.06 0.70 -12.05
CA GLU A 17 0.61 1.92 -12.74
C GLU A 17 -0.89 2.19 -12.54
N ALA A 18 -1.73 1.15 -12.60
CA ALA A 18 -3.17 1.29 -12.38
C ALA A 18 -3.45 1.76 -10.95
N LEU A 19 -2.71 1.24 -9.96
CA LEU A 19 -2.80 1.65 -8.57
C LEU A 19 -2.38 3.12 -8.39
N LEU A 20 -1.25 3.54 -8.98
CA LEU A 20 -0.76 4.92 -8.91
C LEU A 20 -1.76 5.92 -9.50
N ARG A 21 -2.39 5.57 -10.63
CA ARG A 21 -3.48 6.38 -11.22
C ARG A 21 -4.69 6.48 -10.30
N LEU A 22 -5.02 5.42 -9.56
CA LEU A 22 -6.14 5.41 -8.63
C LEU A 22 -5.90 6.31 -7.42
N VAL A 23 -4.68 6.34 -6.88
CA VAL A 23 -4.30 7.18 -5.72
C VAL A 23 -4.01 8.63 -6.08
N GLY A 24 -4.14 9.01 -7.36
CA GLY A 24 -4.02 10.41 -7.81
C GLY A 24 -2.59 10.96 -7.75
N GLY A 25 -1.57 10.09 -7.74
CA GLY A 25 -0.17 10.49 -7.65
C GLY A 25 0.68 9.95 -8.80
N ASP A 26 1.57 10.79 -9.33
CA ASP A 26 2.66 10.38 -10.23
C ASP A 26 3.91 9.92 -9.44
N ALA A 27 3.97 10.27 -8.16
CA ALA A 27 5.03 9.83 -7.25
C ALA A 27 4.68 8.47 -6.65
N ARG A 28 5.66 7.56 -6.65
CA ARG A 28 5.55 6.28 -5.95
C ARG A 28 5.35 6.54 -4.47
N LEU A 29 4.13 6.29 -4.00
CA LEU A 29 3.77 6.45 -2.61
C LEU A 29 4.40 5.30 -1.83
N GLU A 30 5.01 5.65 -0.69
CA GLU A 30 5.28 4.68 0.36
C GLU A 30 3.95 4.24 0.97
N TRP A 31 3.83 2.96 1.29
CA TRP A 31 2.64 2.34 1.87
C TRP A 31 2.87 2.00 3.34
N ARG A 32 1.79 2.01 4.11
CA ARG A 32 1.75 1.65 5.52
C ARG A 32 0.47 0.88 5.88
N GLY A 33 0.50 0.18 7.01
CA GLY A 33 -0.71 -0.33 7.63
C GLY A 33 -1.56 0.82 8.16
N VAL A 34 -2.89 0.71 8.01
CA VAL A 34 -3.85 1.68 8.54
C VAL A 34 -5.02 0.98 9.23
N TYR A 35 -5.63 1.65 10.20
CA TYR A 35 -6.86 1.19 10.82
C TYR A 35 -8.04 1.48 9.89
N THR A 36 -8.74 0.42 9.48
CA THR A 36 -9.90 0.51 8.58
C THR A 36 -11.19 -0.02 9.22
N THR A 37 -11.06 -0.83 10.28
CA THR A 37 -12.18 -1.34 11.08
C THR A 37 -11.99 -1.01 12.57
N ASP A 38 -13.06 -0.57 13.23
CA ASP A 38 -13.05 -0.29 14.66
C ASP A 38 -12.82 -1.58 15.49
N GLY A 39 -11.89 -1.53 16.44
CA GLY A 39 -11.72 -2.57 17.47
C GLY A 39 -10.84 -3.76 17.08
N THR A 40 -9.99 -3.62 16.07
CA THR A 40 -8.97 -4.62 15.71
C THR A 40 -7.74 -4.52 16.62
N GLU A 41 -6.99 -5.62 16.79
CA GLU A 41 -5.74 -5.64 17.57
C GLU A 41 -4.54 -4.96 16.86
N GLY A 42 -4.77 -4.39 15.66
CA GLY A 42 -3.76 -3.72 14.85
C GLY A 42 -4.33 -3.22 13.51
N PRO A 43 -3.50 -2.55 12.68
CA PRO A 43 -3.92 -2.04 11.38
C PRO A 43 -4.22 -3.21 10.43
N THR A 44 -5.50 -3.42 10.11
CA THR A 44 -5.96 -4.48 9.20
C THR A 44 -6.17 -4.00 7.77
N GLY A 45 -5.88 -2.73 7.49
CA GLY A 45 -5.91 -2.18 6.15
C GLY A 45 -4.56 -1.66 5.71
N ILE A 46 -4.49 -1.24 4.45
CA ILE A 46 -3.31 -0.59 3.88
C ILE A 46 -3.70 0.76 3.26
N GLY A 47 -2.78 1.71 3.34
CA GLY A 47 -2.94 3.02 2.72
C GLY A 47 -1.59 3.68 2.46
N PRO A 48 -1.55 4.73 1.64
CA PRO A 48 -0.33 5.50 1.44
C PRO A 48 0.07 6.22 2.72
N VAL A 49 1.38 6.40 2.88
CA VAL A 49 1.95 7.25 3.94
C VAL A 49 1.46 8.68 3.75
N CYS A 50 1.09 9.32 4.86
CA CYS A 50 0.67 10.70 4.85
C CYS A 50 1.83 11.59 4.36
N PRO A 51 1.62 12.49 3.39
CA PRO A 51 2.68 13.40 2.93
C PRO A 51 2.97 14.53 3.93
N ASP A 52 2.13 14.68 4.96
CA ASP A 52 2.29 15.68 6.00
C ASP A 52 3.37 15.24 7.01
N PRO A 53 4.50 15.97 7.14
CA PRO A 53 5.58 15.60 8.04
C PRO A 53 5.21 15.70 9.52
N ASP A 54 4.12 16.38 9.88
CA ASP A 54 3.64 16.49 11.25
C ASP A 54 2.81 15.27 11.70
N HIS A 55 2.48 14.35 10.78
CA HIS A 55 1.78 13.10 11.08
C HIS A 55 2.76 11.93 11.17
N GLU A 56 2.67 11.16 12.24
CA GLU A 56 3.56 10.02 12.46
C GLU A 56 3.17 8.86 11.52
N PRO A 57 4.07 8.40 10.62
CA PRO A 57 3.73 7.34 9.66
C PRO A 57 3.31 6.03 10.33
N GLY A 58 3.77 5.80 11.56
CA GLY A 58 3.56 4.56 12.31
C GLY A 58 2.28 4.48 13.14
N ASP A 59 1.48 5.54 13.27
CA ASP A 59 0.32 5.50 14.16
C ASP A 59 -0.89 4.74 13.58
N GLY A 60 -0.89 4.48 12.26
CA GLY A 60 -1.96 3.76 11.55
C GLY A 60 -3.25 4.56 11.29
N ASP A 61 -3.38 5.79 11.79
CA ASP A 61 -4.58 6.61 11.68
C ASP A 61 -4.65 7.35 10.34
N LEU A 62 -5.87 7.46 9.80
CA LEU A 62 -6.15 8.19 8.56
C LEU A 62 -6.53 9.63 8.87
N TYR A 63 -5.63 10.56 8.55
CA TYR A 63 -5.85 11.99 8.66
C TYR A 63 -6.64 12.53 7.48
N THR A 64 -7.33 13.67 7.65
CA THR A 64 -8.11 14.30 6.57
C THR A 64 -7.27 14.77 5.39
N CYS A 65 -5.96 14.94 5.57
CA CYS A 65 -5.01 15.25 4.51
C CYS A 65 -4.39 14.00 3.84
N CYS A 66 -4.70 12.79 4.33
CA CYS A 66 -4.24 11.55 3.71
C CYS A 66 -4.94 11.36 2.36
N PRO A 67 -4.28 10.72 1.39
CA PRO A 67 -4.96 10.25 0.19
C PRO A 67 -6.10 9.30 0.59
N GLU A 68 -7.27 9.44 -0.05
CA GLU A 68 -8.52 8.73 0.31
C GLU A 68 -8.47 7.19 0.12
N LEU A 69 -7.31 6.61 -0.22
CA LEU A 69 -7.20 5.18 -0.46
C LEU A 69 -6.81 4.42 0.82
N ALA A 70 -7.82 3.96 1.56
CA ALA A 70 -7.66 2.93 2.58
C ALA A 70 -8.31 1.63 2.09
N ILE A 71 -7.51 0.57 1.96
CA ILE A 71 -7.97 -0.74 1.50
C ILE A 71 -8.08 -1.64 2.73
N GLU A 72 -9.27 -2.16 3.00
CA GLU A 72 -9.49 -3.18 4.03
C GLU A 72 -8.89 -4.52 3.58
N VAL A 73 -8.12 -5.15 4.47
CA VAL A 73 -7.45 -6.44 4.24
C VAL A 73 -7.87 -7.49 5.28
N GLU A 74 -8.55 -7.08 6.36
CA GLU A 74 -9.10 -7.91 7.44
C GLU A 74 -8.07 -8.78 8.21
N SER A 75 -6.76 -8.61 7.95
CA SER A 75 -5.67 -9.34 8.60
C SER A 75 -4.42 -8.47 8.67
N VAL A 76 -3.81 -8.41 9.86
CA VAL A 76 -2.56 -7.67 10.10
C VAL A 76 -1.42 -8.28 9.29
N GLU A 77 -1.30 -9.61 9.29
CA GLU A 77 -0.22 -10.32 8.58
C GLU A 77 -0.32 -10.13 7.06
N LEU A 78 -1.54 -10.09 6.52
CA LEU A 78 -1.75 -9.83 5.10
C LEU A 78 -1.51 -8.36 4.75
N ALA A 79 -1.89 -7.42 5.62
CA ALA A 79 -1.58 -6.00 5.46
C ALA A 79 -0.06 -5.78 5.43
N ASP A 80 0.68 -6.35 6.39
CA ASP A 80 2.14 -6.27 6.46
C ASP A 80 2.82 -6.81 5.19
N TYR A 81 2.35 -7.97 4.73
CA TYR A 81 2.86 -8.57 3.50
C TYR A 81 2.65 -7.68 2.27
N LEU A 82 1.45 -7.10 2.12
CA LEU A 82 1.13 -6.23 0.99
C LEU A 82 1.89 -4.91 1.02
N VAL A 83 2.05 -4.31 2.20
CA VAL A 83 2.87 -3.11 2.40
C VAL A 83 4.32 -3.37 1.96
N ALA A 84 4.91 -4.47 2.43
CA ALA A 84 6.28 -4.84 2.05
C ALA A 84 6.41 -5.04 0.53
N LEU A 85 5.43 -5.69 -0.09
CA LEU A 85 5.42 -5.93 -1.53
C LEU A 85 5.32 -4.63 -2.35
N LEU A 86 4.40 -3.74 -1.99
CA LEU A 86 4.18 -2.47 -2.69
C LEU A 86 5.38 -1.51 -2.54
N ASN A 87 6.01 -1.49 -1.37
CA ASN A 87 7.20 -0.67 -1.14
C ASN A 87 8.42 -1.21 -1.91
N ALA A 88 8.61 -2.53 -1.95
CA ALA A 88 9.65 -3.15 -2.79
C ALA A 88 9.47 -2.82 -4.29
N ASP A 89 8.22 -2.67 -4.74
CA ASP A 89 7.91 -2.24 -6.10
C ASP A 89 8.23 -0.77 -6.36
N GLY A 90 8.04 0.06 -5.34
CA GLY A 90 8.44 1.46 -5.35
C GLY A 90 9.95 1.64 -5.52
N GLU A 91 10.76 0.84 -4.81
CA GLU A 91 12.23 0.88 -4.86
C GLU A 91 12.80 0.41 -6.21
N ARG A 92 12.17 -0.59 -6.83
CA ARG A 92 12.69 -1.30 -8.02
C ARG A 92 12.77 -0.51 -9.32
N SER A 93 12.27 0.71 -9.41
CA SER A 93 12.30 1.48 -10.68
C SER A 93 12.89 2.87 -10.54
N VAL A 94 13.71 3.06 -9.51
CA VAL A 94 14.62 4.20 -9.36
C VAL A 94 16.00 3.88 -9.98
N GLU A 95 16.15 2.74 -10.66
CA GLU A 95 17.39 2.30 -11.33
C GLU A 95 17.33 2.49 -12.86
#